data_AF-A0A6C0J3G9-F1
#
_entry.id   AF-A0A6C0J3G9-F1
#
_cell.length_a   1.000
_cell.length_b   1.000
_cell.length_c   1.000
_cell.angle_alpha   90.00
_cell.angle_beta   90.00
_cell.angle_gamma   90.00
#
_symmetry.space_group_name_H-M   'P 1'
#
loop_
_entity.id
_entity.type
_entity.pdbx_description
1 polymer ?
#
loop_
_entity_poly.entity_id
_entity_poly.type
_entity_poly.pdbx_seq_one_letter_code
_entity_poly.pdbx_strand_id
1 'polypeptide(L)'
;MRPPPRINPKYTSGLSNKDTKLQKMYFRDIGYMNPIKQLHSQGYYKIDRVWDQNSGAGLQAVNQDGTVDYHAMKRYIDTQMLPAINNAVPVIPNPIYGKFRFSDNNNSTDAALHHGDIYNHTDQELIPIYTCLIYFDDAEVEVVPGTHHLPTFKETSTAQKWAQKKKLQFRPGDMLIFHANLHHRGVGYSPSGHRRILQVFNIFPNREIHAIHNPRLHTMQTSQSFWAELGGKGLKTLATVPMMINVACIISYVLVCNSWQYKLALADIPSSEKQGRYLSYEPGKNKRIELCSRSEPVNVNIVCDPEYQKLDPSTYYLKYAAIMMLVLVFLLRARRRYRF
;
A
#
# COMPACT_ATOMS: atom_id res chain seq x y z
N MET A 1 -18.15 -47.93 9.04
CA MET A 1 -17.39 -46.68 8.83
C MET A 1 -16.44 -46.90 7.67
N ARG A 2 -16.55 -46.14 6.58
CA ARG A 2 -15.63 -46.25 5.43
C ARG A 2 -14.33 -45.49 5.74
N PRO A 3 -13.15 -46.01 5.34
CA PRO A 3 -11.90 -45.29 5.52
C PRO A 3 -11.86 -44.05 4.61
N PRO A 4 -11.13 -42.99 5.00
CA PRO A 4 -11.02 -41.79 4.18
C PRO A 4 -10.29 -42.08 2.86
N PRO A 5 -10.55 -41.31 1.79
CA PRO A 5 -9.90 -41.53 0.50
C PRO A 5 -8.40 -41.24 0.59
N ARG A 6 -7.58 -42.14 0.04
CA ARG A 6 -6.15 -41.90 -0.15
C ARG A 6 -5.96 -40.79 -1.18
N ILE A 7 -5.32 -39.70 -0.77
CA ILE A 7 -4.92 -38.60 -1.67
C ILE A 7 -3.78 -39.11 -2.56
N ASN A 8 -3.98 -38.97 -3.87
CA ASN A 8 -3.06 -39.38 -4.92
C ASN A 8 -1.89 -38.37 -5.00
N PRO A 9 -0.61 -38.77 -4.89
CA PRO A 9 0.52 -37.84 -4.78
C PRO A 9 0.93 -37.17 -6.11
N LYS A 10 0.03 -37.04 -7.07
CA LYS A 10 0.33 -36.48 -8.41
C LYS A 10 0.17 -34.96 -8.55
N TYR A 11 -0.03 -34.21 -7.47
CA TYR A 11 -0.22 -32.75 -7.51
C TYR A 11 0.76 -31.94 -6.63
N THR A 12 1.95 -32.47 -6.35
CA THR A 12 3.02 -31.75 -5.65
C THR A 12 4.31 -31.64 -6.48
N SER A 13 4.19 -31.24 -7.74
CA SER A 13 5.36 -30.94 -8.57
C SER A 13 5.11 -29.73 -9.47
N GLY A 14 5.30 -28.54 -8.91
CA GLY A 14 5.20 -27.27 -9.65
C GLY A 14 6.02 -26.10 -9.08
N LEU A 15 6.65 -26.24 -7.91
CA LEU A 15 7.62 -25.26 -7.42
C LEU A 15 9.01 -25.72 -7.86
N SER A 16 9.58 -25.01 -8.85
CA SER A 16 10.90 -25.36 -9.35
C SER A 16 11.97 -25.00 -8.32
N ASN A 17 13.00 -25.86 -8.20
CA ASN A 17 14.20 -25.65 -7.38
C ASN A 17 14.97 -24.33 -7.65
N LYS A 18 14.54 -23.49 -8.61
CA LYS A 18 15.13 -22.17 -8.87
C LYS A 18 14.70 -21.12 -7.84
N ASP A 19 13.46 -21.17 -7.35
CA ASP A 19 12.92 -20.16 -6.41
C ASP A 19 13.61 -20.22 -5.04
N THR A 20 13.90 -21.43 -4.58
CA THR A 20 14.66 -21.68 -3.33
C THR A 20 16.15 -21.34 -3.44
N LYS A 21 16.71 -21.34 -4.66
CA LYS A 21 18.12 -21.01 -4.89
C LYS A 21 18.35 -19.49 -4.91
N LEU A 22 17.40 -18.74 -5.45
CA LEU A 22 17.36 -17.27 -5.39
C LEU A 22 17.18 -16.78 -3.94
N GLN A 23 16.30 -17.40 -3.15
CA GLN A 23 16.15 -17.08 -1.73
C GLN A 23 17.43 -17.35 -0.91
N LYS A 24 18.18 -18.41 -1.22
CA LYS A 24 19.40 -18.79 -0.47
C LYS A 24 20.64 -17.95 -0.81
N MET A 25 20.70 -17.28 -1.96
CA MET A 25 21.89 -16.54 -2.39
C MET A 25 22.12 -15.21 -1.65
N TYR A 26 21.11 -14.67 -0.95
CA TYR A 26 21.15 -13.33 -0.36
C TYR A 26 21.62 -13.26 1.10
N PHE A 27 21.94 -14.38 1.75
CA PHE A 27 22.19 -14.41 3.18
C PHE A 27 23.59 -14.93 3.52
N ARG A 28 24.60 -14.06 3.45
CA ARG A 28 25.84 -14.20 4.23
C ARG A 28 25.81 -13.26 5.43
N ASP A 29 26.19 -13.81 6.59
CA ASP A 29 26.09 -13.21 7.91
C ASP A 29 27.20 -12.18 8.19
N ILE A 30 26.80 -10.95 8.54
CA ILE A 30 27.61 -9.99 9.28
C ILE A 30 26.67 -9.32 10.29
N GLY A 31 27.14 -9.11 11.54
CA GLY A 31 26.37 -8.78 12.76
C GLY A 31 25.65 -7.42 12.84
N TYR A 32 25.34 -6.79 11.71
CA TYR A 32 24.29 -5.77 11.62
C TYR A 32 23.13 -6.39 10.85
N MET A 33 21.88 -6.16 11.24
CA MET A 33 20.76 -6.66 10.44
C MET A 33 20.90 -6.10 9.02
N ASN A 34 21.33 -6.94 8.09
CA ASN A 34 21.49 -6.60 6.69
C ASN A 34 20.17 -5.93 6.24
N PRO A 35 20.19 -4.76 5.58
CA PRO A 35 18.98 -4.06 5.15
C PRO A 35 17.98 -4.96 4.41
N ILE A 36 18.50 -5.93 3.65
CA ILE A 36 17.71 -6.96 2.97
C ILE A 36 17.03 -7.90 3.98
N LYS A 37 17.76 -8.37 5.01
CA LYS A 37 17.19 -9.21 6.08
C LYS A 37 16.11 -8.46 6.86
N GLN A 38 16.29 -7.17 7.11
CA GLN A 38 15.29 -6.36 7.78
C GLN A 38 14.05 -6.17 6.90
N LEU A 39 14.22 -5.80 5.63
CA LEU A 39 13.12 -5.67 4.69
C LEU A 39 12.34 -6.99 4.55
N HIS A 40 13.05 -8.13 4.48
CA HIS A 40 12.43 -9.45 4.39
C HIS A 40 11.66 -9.83 5.66
N SER A 41 12.23 -9.59 6.85
CA SER A 41 11.62 -10.01 8.12
C SER A 41 10.52 -9.07 8.60
N GLN A 42 10.74 -7.76 8.52
CA GLN A 42 9.82 -6.74 9.02
C GLN A 42 8.86 -6.23 7.95
N GLY A 43 9.23 -6.39 6.68
CA GLY A 43 8.45 -5.93 5.53
C GLY A 43 8.75 -4.50 5.10
N TYR A 44 9.61 -3.79 5.85
CA TYR A 44 10.03 -2.43 5.53
C TYR A 44 11.49 -2.18 5.93
N TYR A 45 12.08 -1.15 5.34
CA TYR A 45 13.36 -0.58 5.73
C TYR A 45 13.32 0.94 5.59
N LYS A 46 13.61 1.65 6.68
CA LYS A 46 13.74 3.11 6.69
C LYS A 46 15.18 3.48 6.37
N ILE A 47 15.36 4.44 5.47
CA ILE A 47 16.68 4.97 5.13
C ILE A 47 16.72 6.42 5.62
N ASP A 48 17.56 6.67 6.60
CA ASP A 48 17.71 7.99 7.22
C ASP A 48 18.61 8.88 6.36
N ARG A 49 18.19 10.13 6.15
CA ARG A 49 18.98 11.22 5.58
C ARG A 49 19.79 10.83 4.33
N VAL A 50 19.10 10.28 3.33
CA VAL A 50 19.71 9.95 2.03
C VAL A 50 20.21 11.22 1.31
N TRP A 51 19.79 12.41 1.76
CA TRP A 51 20.32 13.68 1.30
C TRP A 51 20.60 14.67 2.44
N ASP A 52 21.86 15.08 2.54
CA ASP A 52 22.22 16.46 2.86
C ASP A 52 22.45 17.20 1.51
N GLN A 53 21.88 18.40 1.37
CA GLN A 53 22.05 19.38 0.27
C GLN A 53 21.19 19.30 -1.02
N ASN A 54 20.46 18.23 -1.34
CA ASN A 54 19.69 18.14 -2.63
C ASN A 54 18.18 17.78 -2.51
N SER A 55 17.56 17.88 -1.33
CA SER A 55 16.10 17.73 -1.16
C SER A 55 15.27 18.67 -2.08
N GLY A 56 15.89 19.74 -2.58
CA GLY A 56 15.32 20.65 -3.56
C GLY A 56 14.99 20.01 -4.91
N ALA A 57 15.69 18.98 -5.40
CA ALA A 57 15.49 18.50 -6.77
C ALA A 57 14.11 17.85 -7.01
N GLY A 58 13.58 17.12 -6.03
CA GLY A 58 12.21 16.60 -6.10
C GLY A 58 11.17 17.72 -5.98
N LEU A 59 11.45 18.73 -5.14
CA LEU A 59 10.59 19.91 -4.99
C LEU A 59 10.66 20.90 -6.16
N GLN A 60 11.74 20.89 -6.95
CA GLN A 60 11.86 21.68 -8.20
C GLN A 60 10.87 21.21 -9.26
N ALA A 61 10.37 19.97 -9.15
CA ALA A 61 9.27 19.49 -9.98
C ALA A 61 7.90 20.01 -9.52
N VAL A 62 7.83 20.82 -8.47
CA VAL A 62 6.62 21.50 -8.00
C VAL A 62 6.73 22.98 -8.35
N ASN A 63 5.81 23.45 -9.19
CA ASN A 63 5.74 24.83 -9.62
C ASN A 63 5.27 25.74 -8.47
N GLN A 64 5.49 27.05 -8.62
CA GLN A 64 5.08 28.05 -7.62
C GLN A 64 3.57 28.08 -7.36
N ASP A 65 2.76 27.69 -8.35
CA ASP A 65 1.30 27.59 -8.25
C ASP A 65 0.82 26.26 -7.61
N GLY A 66 1.75 25.41 -7.16
CA GLY A 66 1.48 24.11 -6.56
C GLY A 66 1.21 22.98 -7.56
N THR A 67 1.26 23.25 -8.87
CA THR A 67 1.17 22.20 -9.89
C THR A 67 2.47 21.38 -9.97
N VAL A 68 2.38 20.13 -10.44
CA VAL A 68 3.54 19.23 -10.51
C VAL A 68 3.95 18.99 -11.97
N ASP A 69 5.22 19.25 -12.30
CA ASP A 69 5.85 18.77 -13.52
C ASP A 69 6.16 17.27 -13.36
N TYR A 70 5.26 16.45 -13.89
CA TYR A 70 5.38 14.99 -13.84
C TYR A 70 6.57 14.44 -14.63
N HIS A 71 7.08 15.14 -15.64
CA HIS A 71 8.30 14.70 -16.34
C HIS A 71 9.55 14.96 -15.50
N ALA A 72 9.65 16.14 -14.88
CA ALA A 72 10.72 16.43 -13.93
C ALA A 72 10.69 15.49 -12.73
N MET A 73 9.50 15.23 -12.18
CA MET A 73 9.33 14.28 -11.08
C MET A 73 9.76 12.87 -11.48
N LYS A 74 9.39 12.42 -12.69
CA LYS A 74 9.83 11.12 -13.21
C LYS A 74 11.35 11.03 -13.33
N ARG A 75 11.99 12.06 -13.91
CA ARG A 75 13.46 12.11 -13.99
C ARG A 75 14.10 12.03 -12.61
N TYR A 76 13.57 12.74 -11.63
CA TYR A 76 14.03 12.65 -10.24
C TYR A 76 13.90 11.23 -9.68
N ILE A 77 12.76 10.55 -9.91
CA ILE A 77 12.57 9.16 -9.49
C ILE A 77 13.65 8.24 -10.06
N ASP A 78 13.85 8.33 -11.39
CA ASP A 78 14.72 7.43 -12.14
C ASP A 78 16.21 7.66 -11.85
N THR A 79 16.61 8.93 -11.67
CA THR A 79 18.03 9.30 -11.59
C THR A 79 18.54 9.50 -10.17
N GLN A 80 17.65 9.69 -9.20
CA GLN A 80 18.03 10.01 -7.83
C GLN A 80 17.37 9.08 -6.80
N MET A 81 16.03 9.05 -6.75
CA MET A 81 15.31 8.32 -5.70
C MET A 81 15.56 6.81 -5.72
N LEU A 82 15.25 6.13 -6.84
CA LEU A 82 15.38 4.67 -6.92
C LEU A 82 16.85 4.21 -6.86
N PRO A 83 17.82 4.89 -7.52
CA PRO A 83 19.23 4.59 -7.33
C PRO A 83 19.68 4.67 -5.87
N ALA A 84 19.26 5.69 -5.13
CA ALA A 84 19.66 5.84 -3.73
C ALA A 84 19.06 4.74 -2.84
N ILE A 85 17.80 4.35 -3.07
CA ILE A 85 17.18 3.21 -2.39
C ILE A 85 17.91 1.91 -2.73
N ASN A 86 18.25 1.67 -4.00
CA ASN A 86 18.94 0.45 -4.41
C ASN A 86 20.38 0.39 -3.85
N ASN A 87 21.04 1.54 -3.67
CA ASN A 87 22.34 1.59 -3.00
C ASN A 87 22.24 1.22 -1.51
N ALA A 88 21.17 1.64 -0.83
CA ALA A 88 20.95 1.32 0.59
C ALA A 88 20.42 -0.10 0.81
N VAL A 89 19.53 -0.56 -0.08
CA VAL A 89 18.85 -1.85 -0.02
C VAL A 89 18.83 -2.44 -1.44
N PRO A 90 19.84 -3.25 -1.84
CA PRO A 90 19.99 -3.70 -3.23
C PRO A 90 19.04 -4.85 -3.57
N VAL A 91 17.73 -4.58 -3.52
CA VAL A 91 16.63 -5.51 -3.81
C VAL A 91 15.85 -5.13 -5.07
N ILE A 92 16.14 -3.97 -5.65
CA ILE A 92 15.48 -3.43 -6.85
C ILE A 92 16.51 -2.99 -7.89
N PRO A 93 17.37 -3.90 -8.39
CA PRO A 93 18.55 -3.54 -9.18
C PRO A 93 18.23 -2.85 -10.51
N ASN A 94 17.09 -3.16 -11.14
CA ASN A 94 16.64 -2.56 -12.39
C ASN A 94 15.12 -2.32 -12.35
N PRO A 95 14.66 -1.37 -11.52
CA PRO A 95 13.27 -1.29 -11.13
C PRO A 95 12.37 -0.91 -12.30
N ILE A 96 11.22 -1.58 -12.38
CA ILE A 96 10.09 -1.17 -13.22
C ILE A 96 8.94 -0.83 -12.27
N TYR A 97 8.32 0.34 -12.42
CA TYR A 97 7.22 0.76 -11.56
C TYR A 97 6.01 1.18 -12.37
N GLY A 98 4.81 0.96 -11.81
CA GLY A 98 3.55 1.23 -12.54
C GLY A 98 3.04 2.65 -12.40
N LYS A 99 3.24 3.27 -11.23
CA LYS A 99 2.68 4.61 -10.93
C LYS A 99 3.46 5.34 -9.85
N PHE A 100 3.31 6.67 -9.81
CA PHE A 100 3.77 7.47 -8.67
C PHE A 100 2.78 8.59 -8.32
N ARG A 101 2.83 9.06 -7.07
CA ARG A 101 1.98 10.09 -6.52
C ARG A 101 2.83 11.12 -5.79
N PHE A 102 2.68 12.38 -6.14
CA PHE A 102 3.08 13.47 -5.27
C PHE A 102 1.84 13.99 -4.55
N SER A 103 1.95 14.22 -3.25
CA SER A 103 0.87 14.74 -2.43
C SER A 103 1.39 15.78 -1.45
N ASP A 104 0.65 16.86 -1.28
CA ASP A 104 0.86 17.89 -0.26
C ASP A 104 -0.46 18.10 0.50
N ASN A 105 -0.53 17.69 1.76
CA ASN A 105 -1.73 17.75 2.63
C ASN A 105 -3.01 17.12 2.09
N ASN A 106 -2.93 16.47 0.95
CA ASN A 106 -4.07 16.00 0.19
C ASN A 106 -4.11 14.47 0.12
N ASN A 107 -3.33 13.81 0.97
CA ASN A 107 -3.41 12.37 1.13
C ASN A 107 -4.85 11.98 1.47
N SER A 108 -5.38 11.03 0.71
CA SER A 108 -6.76 10.57 0.84
C SER A 108 -7.03 10.15 2.28
N THR A 109 -8.28 10.27 2.71
CA THR A 109 -8.73 9.74 4.00
C THR A 109 -8.37 8.26 4.20
N ASP A 110 -8.25 7.53 3.10
CA ASP A 110 -7.75 6.14 3.04
C ASP A 110 -6.31 6.01 3.54
N ALA A 111 -5.42 6.96 3.21
CA ALA A 111 -4.04 6.97 3.69
C ALA A 111 -3.92 7.20 5.21
N ALA A 112 -5.00 7.66 5.87
CA ALA A 112 -5.06 7.80 7.33
C ALA A 112 -5.52 6.51 8.04
N LEU A 113 -6.03 5.54 7.30
CA LEU A 113 -6.43 4.22 7.78
C LEU A 113 -5.34 3.19 7.44
N HIS A 114 -5.27 2.10 8.20
CA HIS A 114 -4.33 1.03 7.87
C HIS A 114 -4.74 0.32 6.58
N HIS A 115 -3.80 0.16 5.65
CA HIS A 115 -4.00 -0.51 4.37
C HIS A 115 -2.69 -1.13 3.88
N GLY A 116 -2.77 -2.10 2.97
CA GLY A 116 -1.70 -2.41 2.02
C GLY A 116 -1.94 -1.65 0.71
N ASP A 117 -0.90 -1.39 -0.06
CA ASP A 117 -1.04 -0.87 -1.44
C ASP A 117 -1.50 -1.97 -2.41
N ILE A 118 -1.11 -3.21 -2.10
CA ILE A 118 -1.45 -4.43 -2.82
C ILE A 118 -1.90 -5.49 -1.82
N TYR A 119 -2.87 -6.33 -2.19
CA TYR A 119 -3.32 -7.44 -1.35
C TYR A 119 -3.02 -8.76 -2.02
N ASN A 120 -2.34 -9.62 -1.28
CA ASN A 120 -1.91 -10.92 -1.76
C ASN A 120 -3.01 -11.97 -1.51
N HIS A 121 -3.74 -12.31 -2.56
CA HIS A 121 -4.73 -13.40 -2.63
C HIS A 121 -4.19 -14.59 -3.41
N THR A 122 -2.87 -14.80 -3.39
CA THR A 122 -2.24 -16.00 -3.94
C THR A 122 -1.79 -16.91 -2.81
N ASP A 123 -1.32 -18.11 -3.17
CA ASP A 123 -0.63 -19.00 -2.25
C ASP A 123 0.88 -18.68 -2.09
N GLN A 124 1.37 -17.61 -2.72
CA GLN A 124 2.76 -17.15 -2.53
C GLN A 124 2.93 -16.52 -1.15
N GLU A 125 3.92 -16.99 -0.40
CA GLU A 125 4.26 -16.44 0.92
C GLU A 125 4.58 -14.94 0.86
N LEU A 126 5.33 -14.55 -0.17
CA LEU A 126 5.80 -13.20 -0.42
C LEU A 126 5.57 -12.82 -1.89
N ILE A 127 5.12 -11.58 -2.09
CA ILE A 127 5.14 -10.96 -3.41
C ILE A 127 6.31 -9.95 -3.49
N PRO A 128 7.22 -10.07 -4.48
CA PRO A 128 8.36 -9.17 -4.66
C PRO A 128 7.92 -7.88 -5.37
N ILE A 129 6.90 -7.22 -4.83
CA ILE A 129 6.40 -5.94 -5.30
C ILE A 129 6.53 -4.95 -4.14
N TYR A 130 7.13 -3.80 -4.41
CA TYR A 130 7.48 -2.82 -3.39
C TYR A 130 6.80 -1.48 -3.63
N THR A 131 6.70 -0.71 -2.56
CA THR A 131 6.42 0.72 -2.59
C THR A 131 7.60 1.45 -1.97
N CYS A 132 7.98 2.57 -2.58
CA CYS A 132 9.01 3.46 -2.08
C CYS A 132 8.43 4.85 -1.82
N LEU A 133 8.80 5.45 -0.69
CA LEU A 133 8.39 6.80 -0.29
C LEU A 133 9.62 7.67 -0.04
N ILE A 134 9.50 8.96 -0.33
CA ILE A 134 10.38 10.00 0.19
C ILE A 134 9.54 11.11 0.81
N TYR A 135 9.96 11.55 1.98
CA TYR A 135 9.34 12.65 2.71
C TYR A 135 10.13 13.94 2.49
N PHE A 136 9.45 15.02 2.14
CA PHE A 136 10.05 16.36 1.99
C PHE A 136 9.76 17.26 3.20
N ASP A 137 8.89 16.82 4.09
CA ASP A 137 8.52 17.47 5.35
C ASP A 137 8.58 16.44 6.48
N ASP A 138 8.58 16.91 7.73
CA ASP A 138 8.45 16.02 8.89
C ASP A 138 7.13 15.25 8.82
N ALA A 139 7.19 13.94 9.09
CA ALA A 139 6.02 13.08 8.98
C ALA A 139 6.10 11.87 9.89
N GLU A 140 4.95 11.24 10.10
CA GLU A 140 4.83 10.02 10.87
C GLU A 140 4.05 8.95 10.08
N VAL A 141 4.55 7.72 10.16
CA VAL A 141 3.92 6.53 9.56
C VAL A 141 3.80 5.46 10.64
N GLU A 142 2.66 4.80 10.69
CA GLU A 142 2.53 3.55 11.42
C GLU A 142 2.61 2.38 10.44
N VAL A 143 3.41 1.38 10.79
CA VAL A 143 3.54 0.11 10.05
C VAL A 143 3.19 -1.04 10.96
N VAL A 144 2.70 -2.14 10.40
CA VAL A 144 2.48 -3.39 11.14
C VAL A 144 3.45 -4.45 10.61
N PRO A 145 4.61 -4.65 11.28
CA PRO A 145 5.66 -5.53 10.79
C PRO A 145 5.16 -6.96 10.54
N GLY A 146 5.70 -7.60 9.50
CA GLY A 146 5.40 -9.00 9.17
C GLY A 146 4.08 -9.24 8.44
N THR A 147 3.20 -8.24 8.32
CA THR A 147 1.90 -8.41 7.64
C THR A 147 2.00 -8.64 6.12
N HIS A 148 3.18 -8.43 5.54
CA HIS A 148 3.48 -8.78 4.16
C HIS A 148 3.68 -10.30 3.94
N HIS A 149 3.88 -11.08 5.00
CA HIS A 149 3.97 -12.54 4.96
C HIS A 149 2.59 -13.18 5.06
N LEU A 150 2.30 -14.10 4.14
CA LEU A 150 1.01 -14.80 4.11
C LEU A 150 0.68 -15.57 5.42
N PRO A 151 1.62 -16.28 6.07
CA PRO A 151 1.35 -16.95 7.34
C PRO A 151 0.98 -15.97 8.45
N THR A 152 1.73 -14.88 8.61
CA THR A 152 1.38 -13.82 9.57
C THR A 152 0.01 -13.23 9.26
N PHE A 153 -0.30 -13.01 7.98
CA PHE A 153 -1.61 -12.54 7.54
C PHE A 153 -2.76 -13.52 7.83
N LYS A 154 -2.58 -14.84 7.65
CA LYS A 154 -3.65 -15.83 7.82
C LYS A 154 -3.77 -16.37 9.25
N GLU A 155 -2.67 -16.52 9.97
CA GLU A 155 -2.60 -17.31 11.22
C GLU A 155 -2.55 -16.44 12.48
N THR A 156 -2.11 -15.19 12.37
CA THR A 156 -2.06 -14.28 13.52
C THR A 156 -3.39 -13.53 13.68
N SER A 157 -3.92 -13.46 14.90
CA SER A 157 -5.17 -12.73 15.16
C SER A 157 -5.02 -11.22 14.87
N THR A 158 -6.12 -10.56 14.50
CA THR A 158 -6.14 -9.10 14.27
C THR A 158 -5.60 -8.32 15.46
N ALA A 159 -5.95 -8.73 16.69
CA ALA A 159 -5.50 -8.08 17.91
C ALA A 159 -3.97 -8.18 18.10
N GLN A 160 -3.39 -9.36 17.86
CA GLN A 160 -1.95 -9.57 17.93
C GLN A 160 -1.20 -8.74 16.89
N LYS A 161 -1.66 -8.74 15.63
CA LYS A 161 -1.08 -7.88 14.59
C LYS A 161 -1.15 -6.40 14.99
N TRP A 162 -2.31 -5.95 15.46
CA TRP A 162 -2.49 -4.57 15.90
C TRP A 162 -1.57 -4.17 17.06
N ALA A 163 -1.26 -5.10 17.96
CA ALA A 163 -0.35 -4.87 19.08
C ALA A 163 1.11 -4.69 18.61
N GLN A 164 1.49 -5.23 17.45
CA GLN A 164 2.84 -5.15 16.90
C GLN A 164 3.13 -3.85 16.13
N LYS A 165 2.13 -2.98 15.94
CA LYS A 165 2.29 -1.73 15.18
C LYS A 165 3.47 -0.90 15.71
N LYS A 166 4.25 -0.37 14.78
CA LYS A 166 5.39 0.52 15.06
C LYS A 166 5.16 1.85 14.40
N LYS A 167 5.54 2.90 15.10
CA LYS A 167 5.44 4.27 14.65
C LYS A 167 6.83 4.75 14.25
N LEU A 168 6.95 5.24 13.02
CA LEU A 168 8.19 5.67 12.39
C LEU A 168 8.11 7.18 12.19
N GLN A 169 9.13 7.89 12.65
CA GLN A 169 9.30 9.32 12.44
C GLN A 169 10.17 9.54 11.21
N PHE A 170 9.79 10.50 10.38
CA PHE A 170 10.50 10.90 9.17
C PHE A 170 10.84 12.38 9.24
N ARG A 171 12.05 12.70 8.78
CA ARG A 171 12.51 14.06 8.51
C ARG A 171 12.61 14.28 6.99
N PRO A 172 12.67 15.54 6.52
CA PRO A 172 12.96 15.83 5.12
C PRO A 172 14.19 15.05 4.61
N GLY A 173 14.02 14.32 3.51
CA GLY A 173 15.06 13.50 2.89
C GLY A 173 15.11 12.04 3.37
N ASP A 174 14.35 11.68 4.40
CA ASP A 174 14.20 10.27 4.80
C ASP A 174 13.36 9.50 3.77
N MET A 175 13.72 8.24 3.56
CA MET A 175 13.04 7.33 2.63
C MET A 175 12.50 6.09 3.33
N LEU A 176 11.50 5.47 2.72
CA LEU A 176 10.96 4.19 3.15
C LEU A 176 10.81 3.28 1.93
N ILE A 177 11.38 2.08 1.99
CA ILE A 177 11.03 0.97 1.10
C ILE A 177 10.27 -0.08 1.91
N PHE A 178 9.18 -0.60 1.36
CA PHE A 178 8.42 -1.67 1.99
C PHE A 178 7.74 -2.57 0.95
N HIS A 179 7.45 -3.81 1.34
CA HIS A 179 6.62 -4.71 0.54
C HIS A 179 5.24 -4.09 0.37
N ALA A 180 4.74 -4.01 -0.86
CA ALA A 180 3.50 -3.31 -1.18
C ALA A 180 2.26 -3.87 -0.45
N ASN A 181 2.32 -5.10 0.07
CA ASN A 181 1.27 -5.71 0.89
C ASN A 181 1.48 -5.57 2.41
N LEU A 182 2.48 -4.81 2.86
CA LEU A 182 2.63 -4.45 4.27
C LEU A 182 1.52 -3.49 4.69
N HIS A 183 0.87 -3.78 5.82
CA HIS A 183 -0.12 -2.88 6.40
C HIS A 183 0.56 -1.66 7.00
N HIS A 184 0.13 -0.47 6.57
CA HIS A 184 0.65 0.80 7.03
C HIS A 184 -0.42 1.90 6.98
N ARG A 185 -0.17 3.02 7.67
CA ARG A 185 -0.95 4.26 7.57
C ARG A 185 -0.07 5.48 7.81
N GLY A 186 -0.48 6.61 7.24
CA GLY A 186 0.03 7.92 7.67
C GLY A 186 -0.61 8.35 8.99
N VAL A 187 0.16 8.96 9.89
CA VAL A 187 -0.34 9.52 11.15
C VAL A 187 -0.19 11.04 11.16
N GLY A 188 -1.04 11.72 11.93
CA GLY A 188 -0.92 13.16 12.18
C GLY A 188 -1.29 14.01 10.97
N TYR A 189 -2.55 13.96 10.54
CA TYR A 189 -3.08 14.96 9.59
C TYR A 189 -3.08 16.33 10.28
N SER A 190 -2.06 17.15 10.01
CA SER A 190 -2.04 18.55 10.42
C SER A 190 -2.63 19.40 9.29
N PRO A 191 -3.77 20.08 9.50
CA PRO A 191 -4.38 20.92 8.48
C PRO A 191 -3.60 22.22 8.22
N SER A 192 -2.56 22.54 8.99
CA SER A 192 -1.92 23.87 9.01
C SER A 192 -0.46 23.93 8.51
N GLY A 193 0.14 22.83 8.07
CA GLY A 193 1.52 22.82 7.54
C GLY A 193 1.67 21.84 6.38
N HIS A 194 2.69 22.02 5.52
CA HIS A 194 2.92 21.14 4.37
C HIS A 194 3.18 19.70 4.78
N ARG A 195 2.71 18.76 3.95
CA ARG A 195 3.00 17.34 4.11
C ARG A 195 3.31 16.74 2.75
N ARG A 196 4.43 17.17 2.19
CA ARG A 196 4.89 16.79 0.86
C ARG A 196 5.56 15.43 0.92
N ILE A 197 5.02 14.50 0.15
CA ILE A 197 5.52 13.14 0.02
C ILE A 197 5.43 12.71 -1.44
N LEU A 198 6.47 12.06 -1.93
CA LEU A 198 6.46 11.35 -3.20
C LEU A 198 6.44 9.85 -2.93
N GLN A 199 5.51 9.16 -3.60
CA GLN A 199 5.26 7.73 -3.44
C GLN A 199 5.37 7.06 -4.80
N VAL A 200 6.16 6.00 -4.90
CA VAL A 200 6.34 5.20 -6.11
C VAL A 200 5.83 3.80 -5.82
N PHE A 201 4.82 3.36 -6.56
CA PHE A 201 4.09 2.12 -6.27
C PHE A 201 4.32 1.07 -7.35
N ASN A 202 3.98 -0.18 -7.00
CA ASN A 202 4.06 -1.32 -7.90
C ASN A 202 5.48 -1.47 -8.46
N ILE A 203 6.49 -1.34 -7.62
CA ILE A 203 7.89 -1.45 -8.02
C ILE A 203 8.26 -2.93 -8.08
N PHE A 204 8.57 -3.39 -9.28
CA PHE A 204 9.11 -4.71 -9.56
C PHE A 204 10.65 -4.61 -9.65
N PRO A 205 11.41 -5.49 -8.98
CA PRO A 205 12.88 -5.45 -8.96
C PRO A 205 13.58 -5.43 -10.32
N ASN A 206 12.98 -6.11 -11.30
CA ASN A 206 13.52 -6.26 -12.64
C ASN A 206 12.42 -6.68 -13.63
N ARG A 207 12.79 -6.77 -14.91
CA ARG A 207 11.88 -7.14 -16.01
C ARG A 207 11.30 -8.55 -15.88
N GLU A 208 12.05 -9.51 -15.33
CA GLU A 208 11.58 -10.89 -15.15
C GLU A 208 10.47 -10.94 -14.09
N ILE A 209 10.69 -10.33 -12.93
CA ILE A 209 9.69 -10.24 -11.87
C ILE A 209 8.45 -9.45 -12.34
N HIS A 210 8.66 -8.36 -13.09
CA HIS A 210 7.54 -7.64 -13.71
C HIS A 210 6.72 -8.55 -14.65
N ALA A 211 7.36 -9.32 -15.53
CA ALA A 211 6.67 -10.20 -16.46
C ALA A 211 5.85 -11.30 -15.76
N ILE A 212 6.29 -11.78 -14.61
CA ILE A 212 5.59 -12.80 -13.81
C ILE A 212 4.41 -12.21 -13.04
N HIS A 213 4.63 -11.10 -12.33
CA HIS A 213 3.67 -10.60 -11.34
C HIS A 213 2.73 -9.52 -11.86
N ASN A 214 3.15 -8.68 -12.81
CA ASN A 214 2.30 -7.61 -13.34
C ASN A 214 1.01 -8.13 -14.01
N PRO A 215 1.01 -9.24 -14.77
CA PRO A 215 -0.23 -9.80 -15.33
C PRO A 215 -1.23 -10.29 -14.27
N ARG A 216 -0.74 -10.63 -13.07
CA ARG A 216 -1.57 -11.05 -11.92
C ARG A 216 -2.04 -9.86 -11.08
N LEU A 217 -1.57 -8.65 -11.38
CA LEU A 217 -1.94 -7.43 -10.69
C LEU A 217 -3.25 -6.89 -11.26
N HIS A 218 -4.33 -7.15 -10.55
CA HIS A 218 -5.66 -6.65 -10.89
C HIS A 218 -5.87 -5.30 -10.24
N THR A 219 -6.36 -4.37 -11.03
CA THR A 219 -6.65 -3.01 -10.58
C THR A 219 -8.16 -2.93 -10.46
N MET A 220 -8.61 -3.01 -9.23
CA MET A 220 -10.00 -3.14 -8.87
C MET A 220 -10.62 -1.77 -8.62
N GLN A 221 -11.64 -1.43 -9.39
CA GLN A 221 -12.39 -0.20 -9.17
C GLN A 221 -13.30 -0.37 -7.94
N THR A 222 -13.14 0.50 -6.95
CA THR A 222 -14.07 0.60 -5.82
C THR A 222 -15.39 1.20 -6.32
N SER A 223 -16.53 0.58 -5.99
CA SER A 223 -17.85 1.01 -6.45
C SER A 223 -18.07 2.52 -6.30
N GLN A 224 -18.59 3.17 -7.37
CA GLN A 224 -19.12 4.53 -7.34
C GLN A 224 -20.52 4.57 -6.71
N SER A 225 -20.71 3.94 -5.54
CA SER A 225 -21.98 4.01 -4.85
C SER A 225 -22.12 5.32 -4.07
N PHE A 226 -23.33 5.85 -4.02
CA PHE A 226 -23.67 7.01 -3.18
C PHE A 226 -23.22 6.83 -1.73
N TRP A 227 -23.38 5.61 -1.19
CA TRP A 227 -22.96 5.27 0.18
C TRP A 227 -21.44 5.29 0.37
N ALA A 228 -20.67 4.88 -0.64
CA ALA A 228 -19.21 4.98 -0.60
C ALA A 228 -18.75 6.45 -0.61
N GLU A 229 -19.38 7.29 -1.43
CA GLU A 229 -19.08 8.72 -1.48
C GLU A 229 -19.41 9.41 -0.14
N LEU A 230 -20.60 9.14 0.41
CA LEU A 230 -21.03 9.67 1.70
C LEU A 230 -20.12 9.19 2.85
N GLY A 231 -19.75 7.91 2.84
CA GLY A 231 -18.80 7.33 3.78
C GLY A 231 -17.43 7.98 3.71
N GLY A 232 -16.92 8.25 2.50
CA GLY A 232 -15.64 8.96 2.29
C GLY A 232 -15.66 10.39 2.83
N LYS A 233 -16.74 11.14 2.59
CA LYS A 233 -16.95 12.49 3.16
C LYS A 233 -17.00 12.44 4.69
N GLY A 234 -17.74 11.48 5.25
CA GLY A 234 -17.84 11.28 6.70
C GLY A 234 -16.49 10.96 7.33
N LEU A 235 -15.73 10.03 6.75
CA LEU A 235 -14.38 9.69 7.21
C LEU A 235 -13.44 10.90 7.16
N LYS A 236 -13.55 11.77 6.14
CA LYS A 236 -12.70 12.98 6.03
C LYS A 236 -12.94 13.91 7.22
N THR A 237 -14.20 14.07 7.63
CA THR A 237 -14.56 14.83 8.84
C THR A 237 -14.09 14.12 10.11
N LEU A 238 -14.18 12.79 10.19
CA LEU A 238 -13.67 12.04 11.35
C LEU A 238 -12.14 12.12 11.47
N ALA A 239 -11.43 12.21 10.34
CA ALA A 239 -9.97 12.30 10.28
C ALA A 239 -9.42 13.57 10.95
N THR A 240 -10.22 14.62 11.10
CA THR A 240 -9.81 15.86 11.79
C THR A 240 -9.90 15.74 13.31
N VAL A 241 -10.51 14.68 13.85
CA VAL A 241 -10.67 14.46 15.29
C VAL A 241 -9.82 13.24 15.72
N PRO A 242 -8.69 13.43 16.44
CA PRO A 242 -7.72 12.36 16.72
C PRO A 242 -8.30 11.10 17.39
N MET A 243 -9.23 11.27 18.33
CA MET A 243 -9.90 10.13 18.98
C MET A 243 -10.73 9.32 17.98
N MET A 244 -11.46 10.01 17.11
CA MET A 244 -12.41 9.40 16.18
C MET A 244 -11.69 8.64 15.07
N ILE A 245 -10.62 9.23 14.53
CA ILE A 245 -9.82 8.55 13.51
C ILE A 245 -9.15 7.29 14.06
N ASN A 246 -8.75 7.28 15.35
CA ASN A 246 -8.19 6.08 15.97
C ASN A 246 -9.24 4.96 16.13
N VAL A 247 -10.49 5.29 16.51
CA VAL A 247 -11.59 4.32 16.53
C VAL A 247 -11.88 3.80 15.12
N ALA A 248 -12.01 4.69 14.14
CA ALA A 248 -12.21 4.32 12.74
C ALA A 248 -11.08 3.42 12.22
N CYS A 249 -9.84 3.66 12.63
CA CYS A 249 -8.68 2.84 12.28
C CYS A 249 -8.75 1.43 12.86
N ILE A 250 -9.17 1.24 14.10
CA ILE A 250 -9.33 -0.11 14.68
C ILE A 250 -10.32 -0.93 13.85
N ILE A 251 -11.44 -0.30 13.49
CA ILE A 251 -12.53 -0.95 12.77
C ILE A 251 -12.10 -1.25 11.34
N SER A 252 -11.53 -0.26 10.66
CA SER A 252 -10.93 -0.43 9.34
C SER A 252 -9.88 -1.55 9.35
N TYR A 253 -9.06 -1.65 10.40
CA TYR A 253 -8.04 -2.68 10.48
C TYR A 253 -8.60 -4.10 10.62
N VAL A 254 -9.75 -4.26 11.29
CA VAL A 254 -10.49 -5.52 11.31
C VAL A 254 -10.92 -5.90 9.89
N LEU A 255 -11.45 -4.95 9.12
CA LEU A 255 -11.85 -5.19 7.73
C LEU A 255 -10.63 -5.63 6.90
N VAL A 256 -9.51 -4.93 7.08
CA VAL A 256 -8.26 -5.16 6.37
C VAL A 256 -7.68 -6.54 6.62
N CYS A 257 -7.59 -6.96 7.87
CA CYS A 257 -7.09 -8.28 8.24
C CYS A 257 -7.99 -9.42 7.74
N ASN A 258 -9.27 -9.15 7.45
CA ASN A 258 -10.20 -10.14 6.94
C ASN A 258 -10.42 -10.04 5.42
N SER A 259 -9.69 -9.14 4.73
CA SER A 259 -9.83 -8.88 3.30
C SER A 259 -11.25 -8.53 2.85
N TRP A 260 -12.07 -7.97 3.75
CA TRP A 260 -13.46 -7.71 3.40
C TRP A 260 -13.61 -6.50 2.46
N GLN A 261 -12.64 -5.58 2.47
CA GLN A 261 -12.63 -4.41 1.61
C GLN A 261 -12.43 -4.72 0.11
N TYR A 262 -11.87 -5.88 -0.29
CA TYR A 262 -11.72 -6.27 -1.72
C TYR A 262 -12.93 -6.90 -2.35
N LYS A 263 -13.86 -7.37 -1.52
CA LYS A 263 -15.16 -7.88 -1.97
C LYS A 263 -16.08 -6.76 -2.50
N LEU A 264 -15.55 -5.53 -2.55
CA LEU A 264 -16.15 -4.31 -3.10
C LEU A 264 -15.81 -4.05 -4.58
N ALA A 265 -14.91 -4.84 -5.15
CA ALA A 265 -14.36 -4.65 -6.48
C ALA A 265 -15.28 -5.20 -7.58
N LEU A 266 -15.79 -4.33 -8.45
CA LEU A 266 -16.79 -4.71 -9.46
C LEU A 266 -16.21 -5.14 -10.80
N ALA A 267 -15.02 -4.68 -11.19
CA ALA A 267 -14.39 -5.06 -12.46
C ALA A 267 -12.86 -4.91 -12.40
N ASP A 268 -12.16 -5.83 -13.07
CA ASP A 268 -10.74 -5.68 -13.37
C ASP A 268 -10.60 -4.83 -14.62
N ILE A 269 -9.66 -3.89 -14.60
CA ILE A 269 -9.27 -3.13 -15.79
C ILE A 269 -8.40 -4.06 -16.67
N PRO A 270 -8.69 -4.24 -17.97
CA PRO A 270 -7.92 -5.13 -18.84
C PRO A 270 -6.42 -4.81 -18.88
N SER A 271 -5.57 -5.84 -18.94
CA SER A 271 -4.10 -5.70 -19.00
C SER A 271 -3.61 -4.86 -20.18
N SER A 272 -4.35 -4.82 -21.29
CA SER A 272 -4.06 -3.98 -22.46
C SER A 272 -4.14 -2.48 -22.15
N GLU A 273 -5.01 -2.07 -21.22
CA GLU A 273 -5.13 -0.66 -20.81
C GLU A 273 -4.01 -0.23 -19.87
N LYS A 274 -3.32 -1.20 -19.25
CA LYS A 274 -2.20 -1.05 -18.31
C LYS A 274 -0.82 -1.00 -19.00
N GLN A 275 -0.71 -1.34 -20.29
CA GLN A 275 0.59 -1.47 -20.96
C GLN A 275 1.22 -0.12 -21.34
N GLY A 276 2.53 0.00 -21.08
CA GLY A 276 3.41 1.02 -21.65
C GLY A 276 3.23 2.43 -21.13
N ARG A 277 2.39 2.66 -20.11
CA ARG A 277 2.05 4.02 -19.65
C ARG A 277 2.13 4.14 -18.15
N TYR A 278 2.96 5.07 -17.68
CA TYR A 278 3.05 5.44 -16.28
C TYR A 278 1.84 6.30 -15.88
N LEU A 279 1.26 6.00 -14.72
CA LEU A 279 0.20 6.80 -14.12
C LEU A 279 0.80 7.71 -13.05
N SER A 280 0.52 9.01 -13.14
CA SER A 280 0.71 9.94 -12.05
C SER A 280 -0.62 10.19 -11.33
N TYR A 281 -0.58 10.59 -10.06
CA TYR A 281 -1.77 10.79 -9.24
C TYR A 281 -1.82 12.19 -8.63
N GLU A 282 -3.00 12.80 -8.72
CA GLU A 282 -3.48 13.90 -7.88
C GLU A 282 -4.74 13.42 -7.14
N PRO A 283 -5.05 13.92 -5.93
CA PRO A 283 -6.28 13.57 -5.24
C PRO A 283 -7.51 13.79 -6.14
N GLY A 284 -8.17 12.70 -6.50
CA GLY A 284 -9.38 12.70 -7.32
C GLY A 284 -9.16 12.62 -8.83
N LYS A 285 -7.92 12.61 -9.35
CA LYS A 285 -7.62 12.47 -10.78
C LYS A 285 -6.27 11.76 -11.03
N ASN A 286 -6.26 10.65 -11.76
CA ASN A 286 -5.02 10.01 -12.23
C ASN A 286 -4.61 10.60 -13.58
N LYS A 287 -3.35 10.91 -13.90
CA LYS A 287 -2.94 11.39 -15.24
C LYS A 287 -1.97 10.39 -15.88
N ARG A 288 -2.15 10.05 -17.16
CA ARG A 288 -1.14 9.28 -17.91
C ARG A 288 -0.03 10.24 -18.35
N ILE A 289 1.23 9.93 -18.04
CA ILE A 289 2.37 10.85 -18.30
C ILE A 289 2.54 11.16 -19.80
N GLU A 290 2.27 10.20 -20.68
CA GLU A 290 2.35 10.39 -22.14
C GLU A 290 1.11 11.07 -22.74
N LEU A 291 0.02 11.20 -21.96
CA LEU A 291 -1.29 11.63 -22.43
C LEU A 291 -1.91 12.56 -21.38
N CYS A 292 -1.25 13.69 -21.10
CA CYS A 292 -1.58 14.69 -20.07
C CYS A 292 -3.02 15.30 -20.12
N SER A 293 -3.99 14.66 -20.76
CA SER A 293 -5.39 15.04 -20.85
C SER A 293 -6.40 14.01 -20.29
N ARG A 294 -5.99 12.83 -19.81
CA ARG A 294 -6.96 11.79 -19.33
C ARG A 294 -6.86 11.47 -17.85
N SER A 295 -8.02 11.52 -17.16
CA SER A 295 -8.22 11.13 -15.76
C SER A 295 -8.68 9.67 -15.61
N GLU A 296 -8.13 8.88 -14.68
CA GLU A 296 -8.69 7.57 -14.27
C GLU A 296 -9.26 7.58 -12.83
N PRO A 297 -10.23 6.70 -12.50
CA PRO A 297 -10.81 6.59 -11.15
C PRO A 297 -9.87 5.93 -10.13
N VAL A 298 -10.23 6.05 -8.84
CA VAL A 298 -9.49 5.46 -7.71
C VAL A 298 -9.62 3.93 -7.76
N ASN A 299 -8.49 3.25 -7.67
CA ASN A 299 -8.41 1.79 -7.77
C ASN A 299 -7.61 1.19 -6.62
N VAL A 300 -8.01 0.02 -6.13
CA VAL A 300 -7.16 -0.80 -5.26
C VAL A 300 -6.52 -1.92 -6.06
N ASN A 301 -5.25 -2.21 -5.78
CA ASN A 301 -4.54 -3.28 -6.47
C ASN A 301 -4.64 -4.58 -5.66
N ILE A 302 -4.98 -5.68 -6.31
CA ILE A 302 -4.90 -7.02 -5.73
C ILE A 302 -4.05 -7.91 -6.63
N VAL A 303 -3.35 -8.87 -6.03
CA VAL A 303 -2.72 -9.97 -6.75
C VAL A 303 -3.51 -11.21 -6.40
N CYS A 304 -4.11 -11.87 -7.39
CA CYS A 304 -4.88 -13.09 -7.15
C CYS A 304 -4.47 -14.20 -8.13
N ASP A 305 -4.65 -15.44 -7.68
CA ASP A 305 -4.55 -16.60 -8.58
C ASP A 305 -5.74 -16.63 -9.54
N PRO A 306 -5.61 -17.21 -10.74
CA PRO A 306 -6.64 -17.17 -11.79
C PRO A 306 -8.03 -17.68 -11.37
N GLU A 307 -8.10 -18.50 -10.32
CA GLU A 307 -9.32 -19.17 -9.85
C GLU A 307 -10.08 -18.40 -8.75
N TYR A 308 -9.66 -17.18 -8.41
CA TYR A 308 -10.26 -16.41 -7.31
C TYR A 308 -11.74 -16.03 -7.57
N GLN A 309 -12.65 -16.54 -6.74
CA GLN A 309 -14.08 -16.26 -6.83
C GLN A 309 -14.44 -14.86 -6.31
N LYS A 310 -15.05 -14.05 -7.18
CA LYS A 310 -15.58 -12.73 -6.82
C LYS A 310 -16.87 -12.88 -6.00
N LEU A 311 -17.04 -12.07 -4.95
CA LEU A 311 -18.28 -12.01 -4.17
C LEU A 311 -19.09 -10.78 -4.57
N ASP A 312 -20.42 -10.88 -4.46
CA ASP A 312 -21.34 -9.79 -4.80
C ASP A 312 -21.20 -8.59 -3.83
N PRO A 313 -20.87 -7.38 -4.32
CA PRO A 313 -20.57 -6.21 -3.48
C PRO A 313 -21.76 -5.70 -2.63
N SER A 314 -23.00 -6.02 -3.01
CA SER A 314 -24.20 -5.52 -2.30
C SER A 314 -24.25 -5.98 -0.83
N THR A 315 -23.85 -7.21 -0.57
CA THR A 315 -23.85 -7.80 0.78
C THR A 315 -22.79 -7.20 1.71
N TYR A 316 -21.72 -6.62 1.17
CA TYR A 316 -20.72 -5.92 1.99
C TYR A 316 -21.15 -4.48 2.29
N TYR A 317 -21.68 -3.70 1.34
CA TYR A 317 -22.09 -2.31 1.63
C TYR A 317 -23.15 -2.24 2.72
N LEU A 318 -24.05 -3.22 2.76
CA LEU A 318 -24.98 -3.40 3.86
C LEU A 318 -24.25 -3.66 5.20
N LYS A 319 -23.24 -4.55 5.21
CA LYS A 319 -22.44 -4.87 6.40
C LYS A 319 -21.56 -3.71 6.86
N TYR A 320 -20.91 -3.00 5.94
CA TYR A 320 -20.09 -1.82 6.22
C TYR A 320 -20.93 -0.64 6.68
N ALA A 321 -22.06 -0.35 6.01
CA ALA A 321 -23.01 0.66 6.47
C ALA A 321 -23.57 0.27 7.84
N ALA A 322 -23.90 -1.00 8.08
CA ALA A 322 -24.32 -1.47 9.40
C ALA A 322 -23.23 -1.29 10.46
N ILE A 323 -21.97 -1.63 10.16
CA ILE A 323 -20.83 -1.41 11.08
C ILE A 323 -20.64 0.08 11.33
N MET A 324 -20.60 0.92 10.29
CA MET A 324 -20.44 2.37 10.43
C MET A 324 -21.63 3.02 11.16
N MET A 325 -22.85 2.50 10.97
CA MET A 325 -24.04 2.90 11.73
C MET A 325 -23.93 2.48 13.19
N LEU A 326 -23.47 1.26 13.49
CA LEU A 326 -23.25 0.80 14.87
C LEU A 326 -22.18 1.65 15.57
N VAL A 327 -21.13 2.01 14.85
CA VAL A 327 -20.09 2.93 15.31
C VAL A 327 -20.67 4.30 15.57
N LEU A 328 -21.42 4.86 14.62
CA LEU A 328 -22.07 6.15 14.77
C LEU A 328 -23.04 6.16 15.97
N VAL A 329 -23.83 5.10 16.17
CA VAL A 329 -24.74 4.94 17.31
C VAL A 329 -23.98 4.85 18.63
N PHE A 330 -22.89 4.07 18.68
CA PHE A 330 -22.02 3.99 19.85
C PHE A 330 -21.41 5.35 20.19
N LEU A 331 -20.94 6.09 19.19
CA LEU A 331 -20.36 7.42 19.33
C LEU A 331 -21.39 8.45 19.80
N LEU A 332 -22.61 8.43 19.25
CA LEU A 332 -23.71 9.29 19.69
C LEU A 332 -24.12 9.00 21.14
N ARG A 333 -24.11 7.72 21.54
CA ARG A 333 -24.34 7.32 22.94
C ARG A 333 -23.21 7.75 23.87
N ALA A 334 -21.96 7.58 23.47
CA ALA A 334 -20.80 8.03 24.23
C ALA A 334 -20.83 9.55 24.42
N ARG A 335 -21.14 10.33 23.38
CA ARG A 335 -21.29 11.79 23.46
C ARG A 335 -22.37 12.21 24.47
N ARG A 336 -23.53 11.53 24.47
CA ARG A 336 -24.61 11.79 25.45
C ARG A 336 -24.19 11.46 26.89
N ARG A 337 -23.38 10.43 27.08
CA ARG A 337 -22.94 9.95 28.40
C ARG A 337 -21.79 10.75 28.99
N TYR A 338 -20.90 11.27 28.15
CA TYR A 338 -19.66 11.92 28.59
C TYR A 338 -19.64 13.44 28.41
N ARG A 339 -20.71 14.08 27.90
CA ARG A 339 -20.84 15.54 27.69
C ARG A 339 -19.48 16.22 27.41
N PHE A 340 -18.93 15.96 26.22
CA PHE A 340 -17.91 16.83 25.63
C PHE A 340 -18.54 18.08 25.04
#